data_AF-A0A2E7TWA3-F1
#
_entry.id   AF-A0A2E7TWA3-F1
#
_cell.length_a   1.000
_cell.length_b   1.000
_cell.length_c   1.000
_cell.angle_alpha   90.00
_cell.angle_beta   90.00
_cell.angle_gamma   90.00
#
_symmetry.space_group_name_H-M   'P 1'
#
loop_
_entity.id
_entity.type
_entity.pdbx_description
1 polymer ?
#
loop_
_entity_poly.entity_id
_entity_poly.type
_entity_poly.pdbx_seq_one_letter_code
_entity_poly.pdbx_strand_id
1 'polypeptide(L)'
;MSIPLNPTAFQNNPHITTLAQAQVWIDSFARPYQFNQHAWQTTKRLALLVWKCHLEQRAFHRTLNFLHPTFYQMIKTPAGISLLAESRLRKFVS
;
A
#
# COMPACT_ATOMS: atom_id res chain seq x y z
N MET A 1 -8.21 12.92 8.66
CA MET A 1 -8.04 11.64 9.39
C MET A 1 -6.69 11.06 8.99
N SER A 2 -5.77 10.84 9.93
CA SER A 2 -4.49 10.17 9.66
C SER A 2 -4.58 8.68 10.02
N ILE A 3 -4.05 7.82 9.15
CA ILE A 3 -3.93 6.39 9.37
C ILE A 3 -2.53 6.14 9.95
N PRO A 4 -2.42 5.58 11.16
CA PRO A 4 -1.13 5.24 11.74
C PRO A 4 -0.48 4.09 10.94
N LEU A 5 0.84 4.16 10.85
CA LEU A 5 1.67 3.11 10.26
C LEU A 5 1.67 1.87 11.17
N ASN A 6 1.90 0.70 10.59
CA ASN A 6 2.01 -0.54 11.34
C ASN A 6 3.47 -0.75 11.81
N PRO A 7 3.78 -0.74 13.12
CA PRO A 7 5.14 -0.89 13.62
C PRO A 7 5.78 -2.24 13.24
N THR A 8 4.99 -3.31 13.06
CA THR A 8 5.51 -4.63 12.67
C THR A 8 6.03 -4.66 11.24
N ALA A 9 5.54 -3.77 10.37
CA ALA A 9 5.98 -3.69 8.99
C ALA A 9 7.43 -3.15 8.88
N PHE A 10 7.89 -2.38 9.87
CA PHE A 10 9.27 -1.88 9.91
C PHE A 10 10.29 -2.97 10.22
N GLN A 11 9.92 -3.92 11.08
CA GLN A 11 10.82 -4.98 11.53
C GLN A 11 10.90 -6.13 10.53
N ASN A 12 9.81 -6.41 9.81
CA ASN A 12 9.70 -7.53 8.86
C ASN A 12 9.65 -7.07 7.40
N ASN A 13 10.38 -6.01 7.06
CA ASN A 13 10.54 -5.56 5.67
C ASN A 13 12.01 -5.69 5.21
N PRO A 14 12.51 -6.92 5.02
CA PRO A 14 13.91 -7.13 4.64
C PRO A 14 14.22 -6.73 3.19
N HIS A 15 13.22 -6.49 2.34
CA HIS A 15 13.45 -6.37 0.88
C HIS A 15 13.19 -4.97 0.28
N ILE A 16 12.40 -4.11 0.93
CA ILE A 16 12.03 -2.80 0.36
C ILE A 16 12.46 -1.69 1.29
N THR A 17 13.69 -1.22 1.12
CA THR A 17 14.29 -0.12 1.89
C THR A 17 14.28 1.21 1.14
N THR A 18 14.09 1.17 -0.19
CA THR A 18 14.08 2.36 -1.03
C THR A 18 12.76 2.52 -1.78
N LEU A 19 12.44 3.78 -2.13
CA LEU A 19 11.24 4.09 -2.89
C LEU A 19 11.27 3.44 -4.29
N ALA A 20 12.45 3.29 -4.90
CA ALA A 20 12.62 2.59 -6.18
C ALA A 20 12.23 1.11 -6.08
N GLN A 21 12.66 0.41 -5.02
CA GLN A 21 12.25 -0.98 -4.77
C GLN A 21 10.73 -1.09 -4.52
N ALA A 22 10.15 -0.13 -3.80
CA ALA A 22 8.71 -0.08 -3.58
C ALA A 22 7.95 0.09 -4.90
N GLN A 23 8.47 0.91 -5.82
CA GLN A 23 7.90 1.07 -7.14
C GLN A 23 7.93 -0.23 -7.94
N VAL A 24 9.07 -0.93 -7.97
CA VAL A 24 9.21 -2.23 -8.65
C VAL A 24 8.23 -3.26 -8.07
N TRP A 25 8.06 -3.29 -6.75
CA TRP A 25 7.08 -4.13 -6.07
C TRP A 25 5.64 -3.80 -6.48
N ILE A 26 5.26 -2.53 -6.54
CA ILE A 26 3.92 -2.13 -6.98
C ILE A 26 3.73 -2.46 -8.47
N ASP A 27 4.77 -2.32 -9.27
CA ASP A 27 4.72 -2.57 -10.70
C ASP A 27 4.63 -4.05 -11.06
N SER A 28 5.02 -4.97 -10.17
CA SER A 28 4.83 -6.42 -10.36
C SER A 28 3.36 -6.84 -10.34
N PHE A 29 2.46 -6.02 -9.83
CA PHE A 29 1.03 -6.31 -9.83
C PHE A 29 0.41 -5.98 -11.19
N ALA A 30 -0.22 -6.99 -11.79
CA ALA A 30 -1.02 -6.84 -13.00
C ALA A 30 -2.30 -6.04 -12.72
N ARG A 31 -2.77 -5.32 -13.74
CA ARG A 31 -4.04 -4.61 -13.67
C ARG A 31 -5.20 -5.60 -13.58
N PRO A 32 -6.11 -5.47 -12.62
CA PRO A 32 -7.29 -6.33 -12.52
C PRO A 32 -8.21 -6.15 -13.73
N TYR A 33 -8.91 -7.23 -14.12
CA TYR A 33 -9.86 -7.24 -15.22
C TYR A 33 -11.00 -6.23 -14.92
N GLN A 34 -11.45 -5.47 -15.91
CA GLN A 34 -12.45 -4.38 -15.79
C GLN A 34 -11.99 -3.10 -15.05
N PHE A 35 -10.74 -3.00 -14.61
CA PHE A 35 -10.23 -1.77 -14.00
C PHE A 35 -9.71 -0.79 -15.07
N ASN A 36 -10.16 0.47 -15.02
CA ASN A 36 -9.68 1.50 -15.94
C ASN A 36 -8.16 1.73 -15.77
N GLN A 37 -7.42 1.87 -16.88
CA GLN A 37 -5.99 2.18 -16.87
C GLN A 37 -5.66 3.42 -16.03
N HIS A 38 -6.47 4.48 -16.15
CA HIS A 38 -6.25 5.70 -15.37
C HIS A 38 -6.42 5.44 -13.87
N ALA A 39 -7.50 4.76 -13.50
CA ALA A 39 -7.76 4.38 -12.10
C ALA A 39 -6.65 3.47 -11.55
N TRP A 40 -6.12 2.55 -12.37
CA TRP A 40 -5.02 1.67 -11.97
C TRP A 40 -3.74 2.45 -11.70
N GLN A 41 -3.38 3.40 -12.57
CA GLN A 41 -2.24 4.28 -12.37
C GLN A 41 -2.39 5.14 -11.11
N THR A 42 -3.59 5.67 -10.84
CA THR A 42 -3.89 6.38 -9.59
C THR A 42 -3.71 5.47 -8.37
N THR A 43 -4.16 4.22 -8.46
CA THR A 43 -4.03 3.21 -7.41
C THR A 43 -2.57 2.89 -7.10
N LYS A 44 -1.74 2.69 -8.14
CA LYS A 44 -0.30 2.50 -8.00
C LYS A 44 0.39 3.70 -7.37
N ARG A 45 0.06 4.93 -7.80
CA ARG A 45 0.58 6.16 -7.19
C ARG A 45 0.20 6.28 -5.71
N LEU A 46 -1.03 5.92 -5.34
CA LEU A 46 -1.45 5.89 -3.94
C LEU A 46 -0.66 4.86 -3.13
N ALA A 47 -0.44 3.65 -3.68
CA ALA A 47 0.35 2.63 -3.01
C ALA A 47 1.79 3.11 -2.80
N LEU A 48 2.38 3.77 -3.79
CA LEU A 48 3.73 4.33 -3.70
C LEU A 48 3.83 5.46 -2.67
N LEU A 49 2.77 6.27 -2.51
CA LEU A 49 2.70 7.27 -1.44
C LEU A 49 2.65 6.61 -0.06
N VAL A 50 1.93 5.49 0.10
CA VAL A 50 1.91 4.73 1.36
C VAL A 50 3.31 4.21 1.69
N TRP A 51 4.00 3.65 0.70
CA TRP A 51 5.39 3.22 0.84
C TRP A 51 6.32 4.37 1.21
N LYS A 52 6.18 5.53 0.56
CA LYS A 52 6.95 6.73 0.91
C LYS A 52 6.71 7.16 2.37
N CYS A 53 5.45 7.21 2.81
CA CYS A 53 5.10 7.52 4.19
C CYS A 53 5.69 6.51 5.18
N HIS A 54 5.66 5.22 4.84
CA HIS A 54 6.30 4.18 5.65
C HIS A 54 7.81 4.39 5.73
N LEU A 55 8.51 4.61 4.62
CA LEU A 55 9.96 4.86 4.62
C LEU A 55 10.35 6.14 5.39
N GLU A 56 9.51 7.18 5.33
CA GLU A 56 9.69 8.42 6.09
C GLU A 56 9.23 8.32 7.55
N GLN A 57 8.72 7.16 8.00
CA GLN A 57 8.12 6.96 9.33
C GLN A 57 6.99 7.97 9.65
N ARG A 58 6.28 8.42 8.61
CA ARG A 58 5.20 9.41 8.72
C ARG A 58 3.82 8.77 8.60
N ALA A 59 2.89 9.23 9.42
CA ALA A 59 1.50 8.80 9.34
C ALA A 59 0.92 9.11 7.95
N PHE A 60 0.05 8.24 7.45
CA PHE A 60 -0.58 8.45 6.16
C PHE A 60 -1.83 9.32 6.34
N HIS A 61 -1.80 10.57 5.86
CA HIS A 61 -2.86 11.56 6.13
C HIS A 61 -4.06 11.49 5.18
N ARG A 62 -4.10 10.54 4.24
CA ARG A 62 -5.23 10.39 3.32
C ARG A 62 -6.11 9.21 3.69
N THR A 63 -7.36 9.29 3.26
CA THR A 63 -8.35 8.22 3.47
C THR A 63 -8.23 7.19 2.35
N LEU A 64 -8.11 5.91 2.70
CA LEU A 64 -8.10 4.77 1.77
C LEU A 64 -9.35 3.92 2.02
N ASN A 65 -10.48 4.37 1.48
CA ASN A 65 -11.75 3.66 1.61
C ASN A 65 -12.08 2.94 0.31
N PHE A 66 -12.49 1.67 0.40
CA PHE A 66 -13.13 0.93 -0.70
C PHE A 66 -12.29 0.81 -1.97
N LEU A 67 -10.96 0.66 -1.83
CA LEU A 67 -10.09 0.38 -2.98
C LEU A 67 -10.17 -1.10 -3.39
N HIS A 68 -9.72 -1.39 -4.61
CA HIS A 68 -9.68 -2.76 -5.12
C HIS A 68 -8.82 -3.66 -4.22
N PRO A 69 -9.18 -4.94 -3.99
CA PRO A 69 -8.41 -5.86 -3.13
C PRO A 69 -6.90 -5.90 -3.42
N THR A 70 -6.51 -5.82 -4.71
CA THR A 70 -5.11 -5.79 -5.14
C THR A 70 -4.33 -4.59 -4.58
N PHE A 71 -4.98 -3.45 -4.33
CA PHE A 71 -4.33 -2.30 -3.68
C PHE A 71 -3.83 -2.67 -2.28
N TYR A 72 -4.64 -3.39 -1.50
CA TYR A 72 -4.25 -3.83 -0.17
C TYR A 72 -3.10 -4.84 -0.20
N GLN A 73 -2.94 -5.58 -1.30
CA GLN A 73 -1.78 -6.45 -1.52
C GLN A 73 -0.53 -5.64 -1.86
N MET A 74 -0.65 -4.55 -2.62
CA MET A 74 0.49 -3.68 -2.96
C MET A 74 1.11 -2.98 -1.74
N ILE A 75 0.27 -2.63 -0.76
CA ILE A 75 0.71 -1.98 0.49
C ILE A 75 1.03 -2.99 1.60
N LYS A 76 1.16 -4.28 1.25
CA LYS A 76 1.74 -5.30 2.12
C LYS A 76 3.20 -5.51 1.76
N THR A 77 3.99 -5.82 2.77
CA THR A 77 5.35 -6.31 2.57
C THR A 77 5.30 -7.69 1.89
N PRO A 78 6.40 -8.15 1.27
CA PRO A 78 6.50 -9.50 0.74
C PRO A 78 6.23 -10.60 1.78
N ALA A 79 6.40 -10.28 3.07
CA ALA A 79 6.04 -11.15 4.19
C ALA A 79 4.53 -11.17 4.52
N GLY A 80 3.70 -10.43 3.78
CA GLY A 80 2.25 -10.35 3.97
C GLY A 80 1.79 -9.33 5.02
N ILE A 81 2.68 -8.52 5.59
CA ILE A 81 2.36 -7.58 6.66
C ILE A 81 1.93 -6.24 6.05
N SER A 82 0.75 -5.74 6.44
CA SER A 82 0.26 -4.44 6.00
C SER A 82 1.11 -3.29 6.55
N LEU A 83 1.53 -2.35 5.68
CA LEU A 83 2.26 -1.14 6.07
C LEU A 83 1.41 -0.19 6.92
N LEU A 84 0.09 -0.25 6.75
CA LEU A 84 -0.89 0.56 7.47
C LEU A 84 -1.65 -0.30 8.48
N ALA A 85 -2.09 0.31 9.57
CA ALA A 85 -2.96 -0.33 10.54
C ALA A 85 -4.28 -0.76 9.87
N GLU A 86 -4.48 -2.07 9.70
CA GLU A 86 -5.66 -2.64 9.04
C GLU A 86 -6.96 -2.25 9.74
N SER A 87 -6.92 -2.00 11.05
CA SER A 87 -8.06 -1.54 11.86
C SER A 87 -8.65 -0.19 11.42
N ARG A 88 -7.89 0.61 10.66
CA ARG A 88 -8.32 1.91 10.13
C ARG A 88 -8.66 1.86 8.64
N LEU A 89 -8.41 0.73 7.97
CA LEU A 89 -8.72 0.55 6.55
C LEU A 89 -10.13 -0.01 6.40
N ARG A 90 -11.02 0.73 5.72
CA ARG A 90 -12.32 0.21 5.30
C ARG A 90 -12.14 -0.59 4.01
N LYS A 91 -11.95 -1.89 4.16
CA LYS A 91 -11.89 -2.88 3.05
C LYS A 91 -13.28 -3.46 2.79
N PHE A 92 -13.56 -3.84 1.55
CA PHE A 92 -14.66 -4.75 1.28
C PHE A 92 -14.32 -6.10 1.93
N VAL A 93 -15.13 -6.52 2.90
CA VAL A 93 -15.10 -7.88 3.42
C VAL A 93 -15.98 -8.68 2.49
N SER A 94 -15.36 -9.50 1.64
CA SER A 94 -16.04 -10.58 0.91
C SER A 94 -15.81 -11.88 1.65
#